data_AF-A0AAE1ZL09-F1
#
_entry.id   AF-A0AAE1ZL09-F1
#
_cell.length_a   1.000
_cell.length_b   1.000
_cell.length_c   1.000
_cell.angle_alpha   90.00
_cell.angle_beta   90.00
_cell.angle_gamma   90.00
#
_symmetry.space_group_name_H-M   'P 1'
#
loop_
_entity.id
_entity.type
_entity.pdbx_description
1 polymer ?
#
loop_
_entity_poly.entity_id
_entity_poly.type
_entity_poly.pdbx_seq_one_letter_code
_entity_poly.pdbx_strand_id
1 'polypeptide(L)'
;MNPSLIKEREAFLKRAMALPVIEKPKSNYSCASDGNNSVTSIHRRGPSISPASVSRSLELKPQLQGKFAVLSRIVKYMKQRHLEGDTHPLSVEEILEEAVLHDTPPATVKWLADEALPNNPKIRVTADAKFVFRPRYDIRTRKDLYQLLRRQELKGLGGIYLDDLTESVPEVEKILNSFGDHVIRIVTPHDKKTILFYNDKSFDLNVDEEFKQQWRSVSVEGVHETKIEEYLKRNGISSMSGDRKTFMPIQRKKPGQKRAMNRPVHIKDNEHVNGILEDFSEKLAKTS
;
A
#
# COMPACT_ATOMS: atom_id res chain seq x y z
N MET A 1 2.39 22.31 -50.85
CA MET A 1 1.60 22.82 -49.69
C MET A 1 0.20 23.14 -50.17
N ASN A 2 -0.85 22.70 -49.45
CA ASN A 2 -2.23 22.90 -49.90
C ASN A 2 -2.61 24.40 -49.88
N PRO A 3 -2.99 25.01 -51.02
CA PRO A 3 -3.21 26.46 -51.13
C PRO A 3 -4.38 26.96 -50.28
N SER A 4 -5.34 26.09 -49.96
CA SER A 4 -6.48 26.43 -49.09
C SER A 4 -6.05 26.78 -47.66
N LEU A 5 -5.04 26.09 -47.11
CA LEU A 5 -4.57 26.31 -45.74
C LEU A 5 -3.84 27.65 -45.58
N ILE A 6 -3.17 28.12 -46.64
CA ILE A 6 -2.48 29.42 -46.65
C ILE A 6 -3.52 30.54 -46.63
N LYS A 7 -4.58 30.41 -47.43
CA LYS A 7 -5.68 31.39 -47.50
C LYS A 7 -6.45 31.48 -46.19
N GLU A 8 -6.70 30.36 -45.51
CA GLU A 8 -7.34 30.34 -44.19
C GLU A 8 -6.47 30.99 -43.12
N ARG A 9 -5.16 30.73 -43.14
CA ARG A 9 -4.21 31.35 -42.22
C ARG A 9 -4.17 32.88 -42.38
N GLU A 10 -4.13 33.37 -43.62
CA GLU A 10 -4.13 34.80 -43.91
C GLU A 10 -5.45 35.46 -43.51
N ALA A 11 -6.59 34.81 -43.76
CA ALA A 11 -7.90 35.32 -43.36
C ALA A 11 -8.05 35.39 -41.84
N PHE A 12 -7.53 34.40 -41.11
CA PHE A 12 -7.53 34.40 -39.64
C PHE A 12 -6.67 35.53 -39.07
N LEU A 13 -5.47 35.72 -39.61
CA LEU A 13 -4.55 36.75 -39.13
C LEU A 13 -5.08 38.17 -39.39
N LYS A 14 -5.72 38.36 -40.55
CA LYS A 14 -6.39 39.63 -40.91
C LYS A 14 -7.58 39.93 -40.00
N ARG A 15 -8.34 38.90 -39.59
CA ARG A 15 -9.46 39.06 -38.64
C ARG A 15 -8.97 39.34 -37.23
N ALA A 16 -7.87 38.73 -36.79
CA ALA A 16 -7.29 38.97 -35.47
C ALA A 16 -6.74 40.41 -35.35
N MET A 17 -6.12 40.95 -36.41
CA MET A 17 -5.66 42.35 -36.43
C MET A 17 -6.79 43.38 -36.45
N ALA A 18 -7.99 42.99 -36.92
CA ALA A 18 -9.14 43.90 -37.02
C ALA A 18 -9.95 44.01 -35.72
N LEU A 19 -9.66 43.21 -34.69
CA LEU A 19 -10.33 43.32 -33.40
C LEU A 19 -9.62 44.38 -32.54
N PRO A 20 -10.33 45.40 -32.02
CA PRO A 20 -9.74 46.39 -31.14
C PRO A 20 -9.28 45.74 -29.83
N VAL A 21 -7.99 45.91 -29.50
CA VAL A 21 -7.40 45.42 -28.27
C VAL A 21 -7.93 46.26 -27.10
N ILE A 22 -8.70 45.63 -26.21
CA ILE A 22 -9.13 46.25 -24.94
C ILE A 22 -8.02 46.02 -23.91
N GLU A 23 -7.30 47.08 -23.56
CA GLU A 23 -6.31 47.04 -22.47
C GLU A 23 -7.01 46.93 -21.11
N LYS A 24 -6.63 45.93 -20.32
CA LYS A 24 -7.05 45.81 -18.91
C LYS A 24 -6.16 46.71 -18.05
N PRO A 25 -6.70 47.49 -17.09
CA PRO A 25 -5.90 48.38 -16.27
C PRO A 25 -4.97 47.59 -15.34
N LYS A 26 -3.72 48.08 -15.20
CA LYS A 26 -2.69 47.55 -14.30
C LYS A 26 -3.07 47.82 -12.84
N SER A 27 -3.10 46.79 -12.00
CA SER A 27 -3.18 46.94 -10.54
C SER A 27 -1.81 47.29 -9.98
N ASN A 28 -1.69 48.47 -9.37
CA ASN A 28 -0.49 48.88 -8.64
C ASN A 28 -0.42 48.14 -7.29
N TYR A 29 0.52 47.22 -7.16
CA TYR A 29 1.11 46.85 -5.88
C TYR A 29 2.62 46.74 -6.05
N SER A 30 3.32 47.61 -5.32
CA SER A 30 4.76 47.69 -5.18
C SER A 30 5.26 46.67 -4.16
N CYS A 31 6.16 45.78 -4.56
CA CYS A 31 7.18 45.20 -3.69
C CYS A 31 8.51 45.08 -4.47
N ALA A 32 9.58 45.53 -3.83
CA ALA A 32 10.93 45.61 -4.37
C ALA A 32 11.68 44.27 -4.26
N SER A 33 12.58 44.01 -5.22
CA SER A 33 13.88 43.27 -5.21
C SER A 33 14.14 42.21 -4.13
N ASP A 34 14.79 41.06 -4.37
CA ASP A 34 15.66 40.59 -5.47
C ASP A 34 15.98 39.09 -5.24
N GLY A 35 16.39 38.36 -6.29
CA GLY A 35 17.28 37.18 -6.13
C GLY A 35 16.85 35.82 -6.70
N ASN A 36 17.06 35.63 -8.01
CA ASN A 36 17.41 34.39 -8.75
C ASN A 36 17.17 32.98 -8.15
N ASN A 37 16.38 32.15 -8.85
CA ASN A 37 16.96 31.06 -9.67
C ASN A 37 15.90 30.35 -10.53
N SER A 38 16.40 29.88 -11.69
CA SER A 38 15.73 29.14 -12.75
C SER A 38 15.13 27.80 -12.31
N VAL A 39 14.03 27.38 -12.95
CA VAL A 39 13.91 26.12 -13.73
C VAL A 39 12.54 26.09 -14.43
N THR A 40 12.58 25.99 -15.75
CA THR A 40 11.47 25.76 -16.67
C THR A 40 10.90 24.35 -16.52
N SER A 41 9.58 24.22 -16.30
CA SER A 41 8.84 22.98 -16.56
C SER A 41 7.58 23.26 -17.37
N ILE A 42 7.56 22.66 -18.56
CA ILE A 42 6.54 22.76 -19.60
C ILE A 42 5.40 21.79 -19.24
N HIS A 43 4.18 22.30 -19.10
CA HIS A 43 2.97 21.46 -19.13
C HIS A 43 2.08 21.85 -20.32
N ARG A 44 1.97 20.88 -21.23
CA ARG A 44 1.14 20.86 -22.43
C ARG A 44 -0.34 20.99 -22.03
N ARG A 45 -1.08 21.91 -22.66
CA ARG A 45 -2.55 21.91 -22.63
C ARG A 45 -3.08 21.54 -24.02
N GLY A 46 -3.87 20.46 -24.05
CA GLY A 46 -4.72 20.06 -25.18
C GLY A 46 -5.96 20.98 -25.33
N PRO A 47 -6.82 20.70 -26.32
CA PRO A 47 -7.63 21.72 -26.99
C PRO A 47 -8.86 22.17 -26.20
N SER A 48 -9.12 23.47 -26.35
CA SER A 48 -10.21 24.25 -25.75
C SER A 48 -11.57 23.85 -26.31
N ILE A 49 -12.46 23.38 -25.44
CA ILE A 49 -13.90 23.22 -25.72
C ILE A 49 -14.57 24.61 -25.60
N SER A 50 -15.46 24.91 -26.54
CA SER A 50 -16.20 26.15 -26.74
C SER A 50 -16.95 26.64 -25.47
N PRO A 51 -17.05 27.96 -25.21
CA PRO A 51 -17.51 28.51 -23.92
C PRO A 51 -19.04 28.64 -23.78
N ALA A 52 -19.84 28.09 -24.69
CA ALA A 52 -21.29 28.31 -24.69
C ALA A 52 -22.07 27.43 -23.68
N SER A 53 -21.47 26.37 -23.12
CA SER A 53 -22.13 25.48 -22.15
C SER A 53 -21.68 25.68 -20.69
N VAL A 54 -20.68 26.53 -20.44
CA VAL A 54 -20.06 26.71 -19.11
C VAL A 54 -20.81 27.73 -18.24
N SER A 55 -21.65 28.57 -18.84
CA SER A 55 -22.36 29.64 -18.12
C SER A 55 -23.41 29.13 -17.11
N ARG A 56 -23.88 27.88 -17.23
CA ARG A 56 -24.79 27.28 -16.22
C ARG A 56 -24.07 26.60 -15.05
N SER A 57 -22.74 26.41 -15.12
CA SER A 57 -21.97 25.70 -14.09
C SER A 57 -21.44 26.63 -12.98
N LEU A 58 -21.33 27.92 -13.26
CA LEU A 58 -20.74 28.88 -12.31
C LEU A 58 -21.74 29.44 -11.30
N GLU A 59 -23.04 29.46 -11.61
CA GLU A 59 -24.10 29.90 -10.67
C GLU A 59 -24.46 28.84 -9.61
N LEU A 60 -24.09 27.57 -9.82
CA LEU A 60 -24.34 26.49 -8.85
C LEU A 60 -23.33 26.48 -7.69
N LYS A 61 -22.20 27.18 -7.81
CA LYS A 61 -21.10 27.10 -6.83
C LYS A 61 -21.47 27.61 -5.42
N PRO A 62 -22.16 28.75 -5.25
CA PRO A 62 -22.53 29.22 -3.90
C PRO A 62 -23.58 28.32 -3.24
N GLN A 63 -24.54 27.79 -4.02
CA GLN A 63 -25.61 26.95 -3.50
C GLN A 63 -25.13 25.54 -3.13
N LEU A 64 -24.19 24.98 -3.90
CA LEU A 64 -23.56 23.70 -3.58
C LEU A 64 -22.58 23.80 -2.39
N GLN A 65 -21.94 24.96 -2.17
CA GLN A 65 -21.09 25.16 -0.98
C GLN A 65 -21.85 24.92 0.33
N GLY A 66 -23.09 25.41 0.42
CA GLY A 66 -23.96 25.13 1.57
C GLY A 66 -24.30 23.64 1.71
N LYS A 67 -24.64 22.97 0.60
CA LYS A 67 -24.96 21.53 0.59
C LYS A 67 -23.77 20.66 1.01
N PHE A 68 -22.57 20.94 0.51
CA PHE A 68 -21.36 20.22 0.88
C PHE A 68 -20.88 20.54 2.30
N ALA A 69 -21.14 21.75 2.81
CA ALA A 69 -20.88 22.08 4.21
C ALA A 69 -21.78 21.26 5.15
N VAL A 70 -23.08 21.14 4.82
CA VAL A 70 -24.04 20.28 5.54
C VAL A 70 -23.59 18.83 5.50
N LEU A 71 -23.26 18.29 4.31
CA LEU A 71 -22.76 16.92 4.16
C LEU A 71 -21.49 16.67 5.00
N SER A 72 -20.54 17.62 4.97
CA SER A 72 -19.29 17.50 5.74
C SER A 72 -19.56 17.46 7.25
N ARG A 73 -20.54 18.21 7.74
CA ARG A 73 -20.94 18.20 9.14
C ARG A 73 -21.64 16.90 9.52
N ILE A 74 -22.50 16.38 8.65
CA ILE A 74 -23.11 15.05 8.81
C ILE A 74 -22.04 13.96 8.90
N VAL A 75 -21.08 13.92 7.97
CA VAL A 75 -20.02 12.90 7.97
C VAL A 75 -19.15 13.00 9.24
N LYS A 76 -18.85 14.22 9.70
CA LYS A 76 -18.14 14.44 10.97
C LYS A 76 -18.94 13.93 12.16
N TYR A 77 -20.24 14.21 12.20
CA TYR A 77 -21.14 13.72 13.26
C TYR A 77 -21.19 12.19 13.27
N MET A 78 -21.40 11.56 12.11
CA MET A 78 -21.41 10.11 11.97
C MET A 78 -20.07 9.46 12.38
N LYS A 79 -18.95 10.11 12.06
CA LYS A 79 -17.62 9.68 12.52
C LYS A 79 -17.51 9.76 14.04
N GLN A 80 -17.90 10.88 14.65
CA GLN A 80 -17.84 11.09 16.09
C GLN A 80 -18.64 10.00 16.83
N ARG A 81 -19.86 9.75 16.38
CA ARG A 81 -20.77 8.72 16.91
C ARG A 81 -20.19 7.31 16.84
N HIS A 82 -19.53 6.99 15.72
CA HIS A 82 -18.80 5.72 15.57
C HIS A 82 -17.65 5.59 16.58
N LEU A 83 -16.92 6.67 16.86
CA LEU A 83 -15.85 6.68 17.87
C LEU A 83 -16.39 6.56 19.30
N GLU A 84 -17.60 7.06 19.56
CA GLU A 84 -18.29 6.91 20.85
C GLU A 84 -18.86 5.50 21.07
N GLY A 85 -18.90 4.67 20.02
CA GLY A 85 -19.38 3.28 20.08
C GLY A 85 -20.82 3.10 19.57
N ASP A 86 -21.49 4.19 19.19
CA ASP A 86 -22.87 4.19 18.75
C ASP A 86 -22.99 3.92 17.24
N THR A 87 -22.93 2.64 16.87
CA THR A 87 -23.00 2.21 15.46
C THR A 87 -24.42 1.91 14.96
N HIS A 88 -25.46 2.47 15.58
CA HIS A 88 -26.84 2.18 15.17
C HIS A 88 -27.21 2.95 13.87
N PRO A 89 -27.97 2.32 12.95
CA PRO A 89 -28.37 2.96 11.71
C PRO A 89 -29.36 4.10 11.94
N LEU A 90 -29.12 5.23 11.28
CA LEU A 90 -30.00 6.41 11.36
C LEU A 90 -30.59 6.77 10.00
N SER A 91 -31.80 7.32 10.00
CA SER A 91 -32.42 7.94 8.83
C SER A 91 -31.81 9.33 8.57
N VAL A 92 -32.06 9.90 7.39
CA VAL A 92 -31.59 11.27 7.08
C VAL A 92 -32.18 12.29 8.05
N GLU A 93 -33.44 12.11 8.45
CA GLU A 93 -34.16 13.00 9.35
C GLU A 93 -33.58 12.92 10.76
N GLU A 94 -33.39 11.71 11.30
CA GLU A 94 -32.77 11.48 12.62
C GLU A 94 -31.35 12.08 12.68
N ILE A 95 -30.55 11.92 11.61
CA ILE A 95 -29.20 12.50 11.53
C ILE A 95 -29.25 14.04 11.57
N LEU A 96 -30.22 14.65 10.88
CA LEU A 96 -30.35 16.12 10.85
C LEU A 96 -30.81 16.68 12.19
N GLU A 97 -31.69 15.96 12.89
CA GLU A 97 -32.13 16.30 14.24
C GLU A 97 -30.95 16.24 15.23
N GLU A 98 -30.23 15.11 15.25
CA GLU A 98 -29.09 14.92 16.16
C GLU A 98 -27.90 15.83 15.84
N ALA A 99 -27.66 16.15 14.56
CA ALA A 99 -26.60 17.08 14.16
C ALA A 99 -26.96 18.56 14.41
N VAL A 100 -28.17 18.83 14.93
CA VAL A 100 -28.73 20.18 15.15
C VAL A 100 -28.74 20.99 13.84
N LEU A 101 -29.18 20.34 12.75
CA LEU A 101 -29.25 20.89 11.38
C LEU A 101 -30.70 21.07 10.90
N HIS A 102 -31.60 21.40 11.83
CA HIS A 102 -33.04 21.56 11.60
C HIS A 102 -33.41 22.56 10.50
N ASP A 103 -32.58 23.58 10.24
CA ASP A 103 -32.84 24.62 9.22
C ASP A 103 -32.33 24.26 7.81
N THR A 104 -32.14 22.97 7.53
CA THR A 104 -31.68 22.52 6.21
C THR A 104 -32.85 22.57 5.21
N PRO A 105 -32.70 23.23 4.06
CA PRO A 105 -33.81 23.35 3.11
C PRO A 105 -34.20 21.96 2.55
N PRO A 106 -35.49 21.71 2.28
CA PRO A 106 -36.01 20.40 1.87
C PRO A 106 -35.38 19.89 0.56
N ALA A 107 -34.98 20.80 -0.33
CA ALA A 107 -34.24 20.47 -1.56
C ALA A 107 -32.84 19.89 -1.28
N THR A 108 -32.21 20.26 -0.16
CA THR A 108 -30.93 19.70 0.28
C THR A 108 -31.13 18.36 0.96
N VAL A 109 -32.21 18.18 1.74
CA VAL A 109 -32.55 16.89 2.36
C VAL A 109 -32.78 15.81 1.31
N LYS A 110 -33.57 16.11 0.27
CA LYS A 110 -33.79 15.18 -0.85
C LYS A 110 -32.49 14.83 -1.58
N TRP A 111 -31.64 15.82 -1.82
CA TRP A 111 -30.32 15.60 -2.42
C TRP A 111 -29.39 14.73 -1.55
N LEU A 112 -29.46 14.88 -0.21
CA LEU A 112 -28.70 14.05 0.72
C LEU A 112 -29.16 12.58 0.65
N ALA A 113 -30.47 12.34 0.68
CA ALA A 113 -31.06 11.00 0.66
C ALA A 113 -30.79 10.25 -0.67
N ASP A 114 -31.03 10.93 -1.79
CA ASP A 114 -31.03 10.28 -3.12
C ASP A 114 -29.61 10.18 -3.73
N GLU A 115 -28.73 11.15 -3.47
CA GLU A 115 -27.48 11.30 -4.20
C GLU A 115 -26.24 11.31 -3.29
N ALA A 116 -26.23 12.16 -2.26
CA ALA A 116 -25.00 12.45 -1.53
C ALA A 116 -24.57 11.35 -0.56
N LEU A 117 -25.50 10.78 0.22
CA LEU A 117 -25.19 9.74 1.21
C LEU A 117 -24.91 8.37 0.54
N PRO A 118 -25.66 7.92 -0.48
CA PRO A 118 -25.38 6.66 -1.17
C PRO A 118 -24.06 6.65 -1.96
N ASN A 119 -23.66 7.81 -2.50
CA ASN A 119 -22.43 7.94 -3.29
C ASN A 119 -21.16 8.12 -2.42
N ASN A 120 -21.30 8.28 -1.11
CA ASN A 120 -20.17 8.55 -0.23
C ASN A 120 -19.47 7.25 0.23
N PRO A 121 -18.18 7.04 -0.05
CA PRO A 121 -17.46 5.83 0.37
C PRO A 121 -17.33 5.67 1.89
N LYS A 122 -17.51 6.75 2.66
CA LYS A 122 -17.47 6.75 4.14
C LYS A 122 -18.82 6.42 4.78
N ILE A 123 -19.86 6.13 4.00
CA ILE A 123 -21.19 5.80 4.50
C ILE A 123 -21.64 4.48 3.88
N ARG A 124 -22.25 3.61 4.69
CA ARG A 124 -22.88 2.37 4.23
C ARG A 124 -24.40 2.53 4.34
N VAL A 125 -25.09 2.21 3.25
CA VAL A 125 -26.56 2.12 3.24
C VAL A 125 -26.98 0.74 3.73
N THR A 126 -27.88 0.71 4.70
CA THR A 126 -28.50 -0.50 5.26
C THR A 126 -29.77 -0.83 4.48
N ALA A 127 -30.25 -2.08 4.55
CA ALA A 127 -31.45 -2.54 3.85
C ALA A 127 -32.70 -1.67 4.11
N ASP A 128 -32.79 -1.06 5.29
CA ASP A 128 -33.93 -0.23 5.73
C ASP A 128 -33.82 1.24 5.28
N ALA A 129 -33.02 1.55 4.25
CA ALA A 129 -32.70 2.91 3.81
C ALA A 129 -32.07 3.80 4.92
N LYS A 130 -31.41 3.17 5.89
CA LYS A 130 -30.68 3.84 6.98
C LYS A 130 -29.18 3.90 6.70
N PHE A 131 -28.52 4.91 7.25
CA PHE A 131 -27.11 5.20 6.99
C PHE A 131 -26.27 4.89 8.23
N VAL A 132 -25.12 4.23 8.01
CA VAL A 132 -24.12 3.91 9.04
C VAL A 132 -22.76 4.39 8.57
N PHE A 133 -21.91 4.86 9.49
CA PHE A 133 -20.54 5.24 9.16
C PHE A 133 -19.71 4.02 8.73
N ARG A 134 -18.96 4.17 7.64
CA ARG A 134 -18.05 3.15 7.11
C ARG A 134 -16.60 3.63 7.29
N PRO A 135 -15.89 3.17 8.34
CA PRO A 135 -14.47 3.47 8.48
C PRO A 135 -13.66 2.79 7.38
N ARG A 136 -12.44 3.29 7.13
CA ARG A 136 -11.49 2.67 6.18
C ARG A 136 -11.17 1.22 6.54
N TYR A 137 -11.07 0.96 7.84
CA TYR A 137 -10.90 -0.38 8.40
C TYR A 137 -12.00 -0.63 9.43
N ASP A 138 -12.83 -1.66 9.23
CA ASP A 138 -13.80 -2.09 10.24
C ASP A 138 -13.08 -2.97 11.26
N ILE A 139 -12.35 -2.32 12.15
CA ILE A 139 -11.67 -2.94 13.28
C ILE A 139 -12.41 -2.51 14.54
N ARG A 140 -12.84 -3.47 15.36
CA ARG A 140 -13.52 -3.20 16.64
C ARG A 140 -12.73 -3.79 17.80
N THR A 141 -12.14 -4.96 17.57
CA THR A 141 -11.38 -5.68 18.59
C THR A 141 -9.89 -5.46 18.43
N ARG A 142 -9.16 -5.54 19.55
CA ARG A 142 -7.69 -5.67 19.57
C ARG A 142 -7.21 -6.76 18.59
N LYS A 143 -7.82 -7.94 18.63
CA LYS A 143 -7.45 -9.08 17.76
C LYS A 143 -7.60 -8.75 16.28
N ASP A 144 -8.61 -7.98 15.91
CA ASP A 144 -8.87 -7.59 14.51
C ASP A 144 -7.78 -6.66 13.99
N LEU A 145 -7.28 -5.75 14.84
CA LEU A 145 -6.15 -4.88 14.49
C LEU A 145 -4.88 -5.69 14.25
N TYR A 146 -4.59 -6.67 15.11
CA TYR A 146 -3.44 -7.57 14.93
C TYR A 146 -3.56 -8.41 13.65
N GLN A 147 -4.75 -8.95 13.37
CA GLN A 147 -5.00 -9.73 12.16
C GLN A 147 -4.94 -8.86 10.90
N LEU A 148 -5.37 -7.60 10.98
CA LEU A 148 -5.24 -6.63 9.90
C LEU A 148 -3.76 -6.36 9.58
N LEU A 149 -2.94 -6.06 10.59
CA LEU A 149 -1.51 -5.82 10.44
C LEU A 149 -0.79 -7.06 9.86
N ARG A 150 -1.09 -8.25 10.38
CA ARG A 150 -0.54 -9.51 9.86
C ARG A 150 -0.94 -9.78 8.41
N ARG A 151 -2.20 -9.51 8.04
CA ARG A 151 -2.68 -9.66 6.66
C ARG A 151 -2.00 -8.66 5.71
N GLN A 152 -1.76 -7.45 6.19
CA GLN A 152 -1.12 -6.38 5.43
C GLN A 152 0.34 -6.73 5.11
N GLU A 153 1.07 -7.27 6.09
CA GLU A 153 2.42 -7.80 5.90
C GLU A 153 2.44 -9.01 4.96
N LEU A 154 1.58 -10.01 5.19
CA LEU A 154 1.52 -11.22 4.37
C LEU A 154 1.22 -10.92 2.89
N LYS A 155 0.40 -9.90 2.64
CA LYS A 155 0.06 -9.45 1.28
C LYS A 155 1.07 -8.45 0.71
N GLY A 156 2.03 -7.96 1.50
CA GLY A 156 2.98 -6.94 1.10
C GLY A 156 2.33 -5.58 0.79
N LEU A 157 1.22 -5.24 1.44
CA LEU A 157 0.47 -3.99 1.19
C LEU A 157 1.08 -2.76 1.89
N GLY A 158 2.27 -2.90 2.49
CA GLY A 158 2.97 -1.83 3.19
C GLY A 158 2.40 -1.54 4.58
N GLY A 159 2.73 -0.39 5.16
CA GLY A 159 2.28 0.00 6.50
C GLY A 159 0.92 0.71 6.51
N ILE A 160 0.30 0.81 7.68
CA ILE A 160 -0.98 1.51 7.87
C ILE A 160 -0.73 2.83 8.60
N TYR A 161 -1.35 3.91 8.14
CA TYR A 161 -1.25 5.19 8.82
C TYR A 161 -2.00 5.19 10.15
N LEU A 162 -1.41 5.80 11.17
CA LEU A 162 -2.04 5.99 12.48
C LEU A 162 -3.36 6.77 12.36
N ASP A 163 -3.41 7.79 11.50
CA ASP A 163 -4.61 8.61 11.24
C ASP A 163 -5.80 7.78 10.71
N ASP A 164 -5.53 6.78 9.87
CA ASP A 164 -6.56 5.90 9.33
C ASP A 164 -7.10 4.94 10.41
N LEU A 165 -6.26 4.56 11.38
CA LEU A 165 -6.67 3.74 12.52
C LEU A 165 -7.42 4.57 13.57
N THR A 166 -7.01 5.80 13.86
CA THR A 166 -7.72 6.69 14.80
C THR A 166 -9.09 7.11 14.26
N GLU A 167 -9.30 7.09 12.94
CA GLU A 167 -10.63 7.21 12.35
C GLU A 167 -11.50 5.97 12.56
N SER A 168 -10.88 4.80 12.72
CA SER A 168 -11.58 3.51 12.74
C SER A 168 -11.90 3.01 14.16
N VAL A 169 -10.99 3.24 15.12
CA VAL A 169 -11.07 2.72 16.49
C VAL A 169 -10.82 3.83 17.50
N PRO A 170 -11.68 3.96 18.54
CA PRO A 170 -11.38 4.84 19.66
C PRO A 170 -10.15 4.36 20.42
N GLU A 171 -9.33 5.29 20.89
CA GLU A 171 -8.24 4.99 21.81
C GLU A 171 -7.19 4.01 21.25
N VAL A 172 -6.87 4.17 19.96
CA VAL A 172 -5.87 3.36 19.25
C VAL A 172 -4.51 3.36 19.94
N GLU A 173 -4.14 4.44 20.61
CA GLU A 173 -2.85 4.56 21.29
C GLU A 173 -2.75 3.61 22.49
N LYS A 174 -3.78 3.47 23.33
CA LYS A 174 -3.74 2.51 24.43
C LYS A 174 -3.71 1.07 23.93
N ILE A 175 -4.46 0.78 22.86
CA ILE A 175 -4.45 -0.54 22.23
C ILE A 175 -3.05 -0.86 21.70
N LEU A 176 -2.40 0.11 21.08
CA LEU A 176 -1.07 -0.07 20.55
C LEU A 176 0.02 -0.17 21.63
N ASN A 177 -0.09 0.61 22.69
CA ASN A 177 0.80 0.48 23.85
C ASN A 177 0.64 -0.91 24.50
N SER A 178 -0.55 -1.50 24.46
CA SER A 178 -0.77 -2.89 24.89
C SER A 178 -0.14 -3.91 23.95
N PHE A 179 0.15 -3.57 22.69
CA PHE A 179 0.85 -4.45 21.75
C PHE A 179 2.36 -4.37 21.85
N GLY A 180 2.90 -3.21 22.26
CA GLY A 180 4.33 -2.97 22.43
C GLY A 180 5.14 -3.46 21.24
N ASP A 181 5.98 -4.46 21.49
CA ASP A 181 6.95 -5.00 20.53
C ASP A 181 6.35 -5.72 19.32
N HIS A 182 5.04 -5.95 19.26
CA HIS A 182 4.40 -6.59 18.10
C HIS A 182 4.11 -5.60 16.97
N VAL A 183 4.29 -4.30 17.19
CA VAL A 183 4.02 -3.27 16.18
C VAL A 183 5.17 -2.27 16.13
N ILE A 184 5.72 -2.06 14.94
CA ILE A 184 6.77 -1.09 14.69
C ILE A 184 6.12 0.25 14.29
N ARG A 185 6.48 1.31 15.02
CA ARG A 185 6.12 2.69 14.67
C ARG A 185 7.25 3.34 13.87
N ILE A 186 6.94 3.81 12.68
CA ILE A 186 7.85 4.60 11.85
C ILE A 186 7.23 5.98 11.63
N VAL A 187 7.95 7.04 11.98
CA VAL A 187 7.53 8.41 11.68
C VAL A 187 8.13 8.81 10.33
N THR A 188 7.27 9.15 9.37
CA THR A 188 7.72 9.61 8.06
C THR A 188 8.42 10.98 8.21
N PRO A 189 9.65 11.15 7.70
CA PRO A 189 10.43 12.37 7.93
C PRO A 189 9.81 13.62 7.27
N HIS A 190 9.11 13.45 6.16
CA HIS A 190 8.47 14.56 5.43
C HIS A 190 7.16 15.02 6.06
N ASP A 191 6.29 14.07 6.43
CA ASP A 191 4.91 14.37 6.82
C ASP A 191 4.67 14.34 8.34
N LYS A 192 5.67 13.91 9.13
CA LYS A 192 5.55 13.62 10.58
C LYS A 192 4.40 12.67 10.94
N LYS A 193 3.78 12.01 9.96
CA LYS A 193 2.75 11.01 10.15
C LYS A 193 3.39 9.71 10.62
N THR A 194 2.72 9.04 11.55
CA THR A 194 3.16 7.73 12.05
C THR A 194 2.55 6.63 11.19
N ILE A 195 3.39 5.73 10.70
CA ILE A 195 3.03 4.52 9.99
C ILE A 195 3.30 3.33 10.92
N LEU A 196 2.38 2.38 10.90
CA LEU A 196 2.41 1.17 11.71
C LEU A 196 2.70 -0.04 10.82
N PHE A 197 3.67 -0.84 11.26
CA PHE A 197 4.02 -2.11 10.65
C PHE A 197 3.87 -3.24 11.66
N TYR A 198 3.52 -4.42 11.18
CA TYR A 198 3.59 -5.63 11.99
C TYR A 198 5.06 -5.96 12.29
N ASN A 199 5.38 -6.31 13.54
CA ASN A 199 6.69 -6.89 13.88
C ASN A 199 6.57 -8.41 13.98
N ASP A 200 7.28 -9.13 13.11
CA ASP A 200 7.44 -10.57 13.28
C ASP A 200 8.61 -10.86 14.21
N LYS A 201 8.26 -11.20 15.45
CA LYS A 201 9.21 -11.57 16.51
C LYS A 201 10.07 -12.78 16.17
N SER A 202 9.69 -13.56 15.16
CA SER A 202 10.52 -14.68 14.67
C SER A 202 11.87 -14.20 14.13
N PHE A 203 11.99 -12.91 13.78
CA PHE A 203 13.22 -12.29 13.27
C PHE A 203 13.85 -11.29 14.24
N ASP A 204 13.42 -11.27 15.51
CA ASP A 204 14.00 -10.37 16.50
C ASP A 204 15.46 -10.80 16.81
N LEU A 205 16.41 -9.93 16.47
CA LEU A 205 17.82 -10.09 16.78
C LEU A 205 18.23 -9.01 17.79
N ASN A 206 18.35 -9.41 19.05
CA ASN A 206 18.85 -8.54 20.11
C ASN A 206 20.38 -8.46 20.03
N VAL A 207 20.87 -7.37 19.43
CA VAL A 207 22.29 -7.06 19.33
C VAL A 207 22.59 -5.81 20.16
N ASP A 208 23.63 -5.89 20.99
CA ASP A 208 24.09 -4.78 21.82
C ASP A 208 24.53 -3.58 20.98
N GLU A 209 24.43 -2.39 21.58
CA GLU A 209 24.72 -1.15 20.88
C GLU A 209 26.20 -1.03 20.46
N GLU A 210 27.11 -1.62 21.24
CA GLU A 210 28.53 -1.70 20.91
C GLU A 210 28.77 -2.41 19.57
N PHE A 211 28.16 -3.57 19.37
CA PHE A 211 28.27 -4.31 18.10
C PHE A 211 27.63 -3.57 16.94
N LYS A 212 26.51 -2.86 17.18
CA LYS A 212 25.90 -2.00 16.15
C LYS A 212 26.84 -0.85 15.75
N GLN A 213 27.59 -0.31 16.69
CA GLN A 213 28.54 0.77 16.42
C GLN A 213 29.79 0.26 15.69
N GLN A 214 30.32 -0.90 16.09
CA GLN A 214 31.42 -1.57 15.38
C GLN A 214 31.00 -1.98 13.95
N TRP A 215 29.76 -2.43 13.76
CA TRP A 215 29.24 -2.75 12.43
C TRP A 215 29.17 -1.51 11.53
N ARG A 216 28.71 -0.37 12.06
CA ARG A 216 28.64 0.89 11.31
C ARG A 216 30.00 1.54 11.08
N SER A 217 30.99 1.30 11.95
CA SER A 217 32.33 1.88 11.79
C SER A 217 33.09 1.26 10.62
N VAL A 218 32.80 -0.01 10.28
CA VAL A 218 33.34 -0.68 9.11
C VAL A 218 32.61 -0.19 7.86
N SER A 219 33.10 0.91 7.28
CA SER A 219 32.56 1.49 6.04
C SER A 219 33.04 0.72 4.82
N VAL A 220 32.11 0.04 4.14
CA VAL A 220 32.35 -0.62 2.83
C VAL A 220 31.83 0.23 1.65
N GLU A 221 31.20 1.37 1.94
CA GLU A 221 30.66 2.29 0.94
C GLU A 221 31.81 2.91 0.13
N GLY A 222 31.95 2.48 -1.14
CA GLY A 222 33.00 2.94 -2.05
C GLY A 222 34.16 1.96 -2.27
N VAL A 223 34.20 0.81 -1.58
CA VAL A 223 35.18 -0.25 -1.87
C VAL A 223 34.63 -1.16 -2.97
N HIS A 224 35.42 -1.40 -4.01
CA HIS A 224 35.04 -2.34 -5.07
C HIS A 224 34.97 -3.79 -4.53
N GLU A 225 33.93 -4.53 -4.94
CA GLU A 225 33.68 -5.92 -4.53
C GLU A 225 34.90 -6.84 -4.73
N THR A 226 35.68 -6.64 -5.80
CA THR A 226 36.93 -7.38 -6.07
C THR A 226 38.00 -7.15 -5.00
N LYS A 227 38.15 -5.92 -4.50
CA LYS A 227 39.09 -5.61 -3.41
C LYS A 227 38.63 -6.20 -2.09
N ILE A 228 37.32 -6.25 -1.85
CA ILE A 228 36.74 -6.90 -0.66
C ILE A 228 37.01 -8.41 -0.74
N GLU A 229 36.82 -9.04 -1.90
CA GLU A 229 37.11 -10.47 -2.10
C GLU A 229 38.60 -10.80 -1.92
N GLU A 230 39.51 -10.01 -2.48
CA GLU A 230 40.96 -10.17 -2.26
C GLU A 230 41.35 -10.02 -0.78
N TYR A 231 40.76 -9.04 -0.08
CA TYR A 231 40.98 -8.84 1.34
C TYR A 231 40.48 -10.04 2.17
N LEU A 232 39.30 -10.55 1.86
CA LEU A 232 38.73 -11.74 2.51
C LEU A 232 39.59 -12.99 2.24
N LYS A 233 40.04 -13.21 1.00
CA LYS A 233 40.96 -14.31 0.63
C LYS A 233 42.31 -14.20 1.34
N ARG A 234 42.88 -12.99 1.44
CA ARG A 234 44.14 -12.74 2.16
C ARG A 234 44.00 -13.05 3.65
N ASN A 235 42.83 -12.78 4.23
CA ASN A 235 42.52 -13.11 5.63
C ASN A 235 42.02 -14.56 5.82
N GLY A 236 42.09 -15.41 4.79
CA GLY A 236 41.71 -16.82 4.86
C GLY A 236 40.20 -17.09 4.87
N ILE A 237 39.37 -16.05 4.75
CA ILE A 237 37.92 -16.16 4.62
C ILE A 237 37.61 -16.23 3.13
N SER A 238 37.82 -17.39 2.51
CA SER A 238 37.33 -17.59 1.15
C SER A 238 35.80 -17.62 1.17
N SER A 239 35.18 -16.85 0.28
CA SER A 239 33.75 -16.97 0.00
C SER A 239 33.45 -18.45 -0.22
N MET A 240 32.65 -19.04 0.69
CA MET A 240 32.00 -20.30 0.38
C MET A 240 31.12 -20.01 -0.83
N SER A 241 31.67 -20.27 -2.02
CA SER A 241 30.86 -20.60 -3.18
C SER A 241 30.01 -21.75 -2.69
N GLY A 242 28.79 -21.44 -2.24
CA GLY A 242 27.88 -22.41 -1.67
C GLY A 242 27.90 -23.60 -2.59
N ASP A 243 28.15 -24.77 -2.00
CA ASP A 243 28.31 -26.08 -2.63
C ASP A 243 27.27 -26.28 -3.74
N ARG A 244 27.48 -25.65 -4.90
CA ARG A 244 27.05 -26.16 -6.18
C ARG A 244 28.00 -27.31 -6.37
N LYS A 245 27.69 -28.41 -5.69
CA LYS A 245 27.97 -29.73 -6.21
C LYS A 245 27.43 -29.65 -7.63
N THR A 246 28.32 -29.36 -8.58
CA THR A 246 28.06 -29.58 -9.99
C THR A 246 27.67 -31.03 -10.02
N PHE A 247 26.36 -31.27 -10.04
CA PHE A 247 25.80 -32.59 -10.23
C PHE A 247 26.32 -32.95 -11.61
N MET A 248 27.44 -33.66 -11.67
CA MET A 248 27.83 -34.31 -12.90
C MET A 248 26.66 -35.23 -13.22
N PRO A 249 25.90 -35.00 -14.30
CA PRO A 249 24.83 -35.90 -14.64
C PRO A 249 25.50 -37.24 -14.89
N ILE A 250 25.25 -38.20 -13.99
CA ILE A 250 25.54 -39.60 -14.24
C ILE A 250 24.91 -39.90 -15.60
N GLN A 251 25.76 -40.11 -16.60
CA GLN A 251 25.31 -40.52 -17.92
C GLN A 251 24.48 -41.79 -17.72
N ARG A 252 23.17 -41.67 -17.95
CA ARG A 252 22.24 -42.80 -17.91
C ARG A 252 22.77 -43.86 -18.87
N LYS A 253 23.35 -44.94 -18.32
CA LYS A 253 23.72 -46.10 -19.13
C LYS A 253 22.45 -46.62 -19.81
N LYS A 254 22.56 -46.81 -21.13
CA LYS A 254 21.49 -47.26 -22.02
C LYS A 254 20.75 -48.49 -21.44
N PRO A 255 19.41 -48.55 -21.53
CA PRO A 255 18.65 -49.69 -21.05
C PRO A 255 18.86 -50.86 -22.00
N GLY A 256 19.60 -51.87 -21.57
CA GLY A 256 19.85 -53.04 -22.40
C GLY A 256 20.99 -53.90 -21.91
N GLN A 257 20.91 -54.41 -20.67
CA GLN A 257 21.60 -55.65 -20.30
C GLN A 257 21.00 -56.19 -19.01
N LYS A 258 20.25 -57.30 -19.15
CA LYS A 258 19.73 -58.09 -18.03
C LYS A 258 20.92 -58.54 -17.18
N ARG A 259 21.08 -57.98 -15.98
CA ARG A 259 22.04 -58.48 -15.01
C ARG A 259 21.52 -59.80 -14.47
N ALA A 260 22.24 -60.87 -14.75
CA ALA A 260 22.00 -62.20 -14.20
C ALA A 260 21.96 -62.11 -12.67
N MET A 261 20.79 -62.38 -12.12
CA MET A 261 20.56 -62.66 -10.71
C MET A 261 21.18 -64.03 -10.46
N ASN A 262 22.30 -64.05 -9.73
CA ASN A 262 22.87 -65.17 -8.96
C ASN A 262 24.37 -64.92 -8.77
N ARG A 263 24.72 -64.07 -7.80
CA ARG A 263 25.97 -64.23 -7.06
C ARG A 263 25.60 -64.33 -5.57
N PRO A 264 25.87 -65.46 -4.91
CA PRO A 264 25.69 -65.52 -3.46
C PRO A 264 26.63 -64.50 -2.81
N VAL A 265 26.06 -63.58 -2.03
CA VAL A 265 26.81 -62.61 -1.24
C VAL A 265 27.51 -63.40 -0.16
N HIS A 266 28.83 -63.45 -0.22
CA HIS A 266 29.64 -64.11 0.78
C HIS A 266 29.77 -63.19 1.99
N ILE A 267 28.84 -63.32 2.95
CA ILE A 267 28.90 -62.61 4.23
C ILE A 267 29.96 -63.32 5.09
N LYS A 268 31.24 -63.04 4.82
CA LYS A 268 32.35 -63.66 5.56
C LYS A 268 32.95 -62.79 6.67
N ASP A 269 32.53 -61.54 6.80
CA ASP A 269 33.18 -60.60 7.74
C ASP A 269 32.31 -60.18 8.93
N ASN A 270 31.15 -60.83 9.11
CA ASN A 270 30.15 -60.44 10.11
C ASN A 270 29.85 -61.60 11.08
N GLU A 271 30.90 -62.10 11.73
CA GLU A 271 30.84 -63.24 12.66
C GLU A 271 30.01 -62.96 13.93
N HIS A 272 29.78 -61.69 14.27
CA HIS A 272 29.06 -61.23 15.47
C HIS A 272 27.54 -61.06 15.29
N VAL A 273 27.00 -61.26 14.09
CA VAL A 273 25.53 -61.19 13.82
C VAL A 273 24.90 -62.55 13.51
N ASN A 274 25.68 -63.64 13.59
CA ASN A 274 25.29 -65.01 13.24
C ASN A 274 24.27 -65.69 14.19
N GLY A 275 23.68 -64.95 15.14
CA GLY A 275 22.65 -65.46 16.04
C GLY A 275 21.47 -64.52 16.24
N ILE A 276 21.41 -63.40 15.50
CA ILE A 276 20.35 -62.39 15.62
C ILE A 276 19.39 -62.44 14.41
N LEU A 277 19.86 -62.91 13.25
CA LEU A 277 18.99 -63.08 12.09
C LEU A 277 18.37 -64.49 12.10
N GLU A 278 17.05 -64.54 12.31
CA GLU A 278 16.24 -65.73 12.00
C GLU A 278 15.99 -65.79 10.49
N ASP A 279 16.52 -66.83 9.83
CA ASP A 279 16.33 -67.06 8.40
C ASP A 279 14.94 -67.64 8.10
N PHE A 280 14.03 -66.82 7.58
CA PHE A 280 12.68 -67.24 7.18
C PHE A 280 12.58 -67.80 5.76
N SER A 281 13.69 -68.14 5.11
CA SER A 281 13.67 -68.63 3.72
C SER A 281 12.86 -69.92 3.55
N GLU A 282 12.82 -70.78 4.58
CA GLU A 282 12.03 -72.01 4.58
C GLU A 282 10.50 -71.78 4.65
N LYS A 283 10.03 -70.62 5.15
CA LYS A 283 8.58 -70.31 5.18
C LYS A 283 8.04 -69.82 3.84
N LEU A 284 8.89 -69.25 2.99
CA LEU A 284 8.52 -68.80 1.65
C LEU A 284 8.41 -69.96 0.63
N ALA A 285 9.08 -71.10 0.88
CA ALA A 285 9.07 -72.24 -0.03
C ALA A 285 7.86 -73.19 0.10
N LYS A 286 6.99 -73.01 1.12
CA LYS A 286 5.80 -73.86 1.36
C LYS A 286 4.46 -73.21 0.99
N THR A 287 4.47 -72.02 0.37
CA THR A 287 3.25 -71.28 0.00
C THR A 287 3.18 -70.90 -1.49
N SER A 288 3.82 -71.68 -2.37
CA SER A 288 3.61 -71.62 -3.83
C SER A 288 3.47 -73.03 -4.39
#